data_AF-A0A348TUB5-F1
#
_entry.id   AF-A0A348TUB5-F1
#
_cell.length_a   1.000
_cell.length_b   1.000
_cell.length_c   1.000
_cell.angle_alpha   90.00
_cell.angle_beta   90.00
_cell.angle_gamma   90.00
#
_symmetry.space_group_name_H-M   'P 1'
#
loop_
_entity.id
_entity.type
_entity.pdbx_description
1 polymer ?
#
loop_
_entity_poly.entity_id
_entity_poly.type
_entity_poly.pdbx_seq_one_letter_code
_entity_poly.pdbx_strand_id
1 'polypeptide(L)'
;MDETHQRDHLKAYGLLYNAIEEGYDCHWLLNFRGGSFAILDADSKLIQQALLRGVSYESRTTVQLVQLMADLASPAQNTNTVALQRIPKIAVYSPDGAQPWDDAVTMVLEYADIPFTTIYDTEILDGSLGDYQWLHLHHEDFTGQYGKFYGSYRDAAWYINQKASFEAAAREMGYAKVSQQKGAVAKTISTFVDNGGFLFAMCSATDSYDIALA
;
A
#
# COMPACT_ATOMS: atom_id res chain seq x y z
N MET A 1 -8.79 10.65 -17.26
CA MET A 1 -10.12 11.18 -16.90
C MET A 1 -10.01 11.82 -15.53
N ASP A 2 -10.81 12.84 -15.23
CA ASP A 2 -10.91 13.44 -13.89
C ASP A 2 -11.88 12.65 -12.98
N GLU A 3 -12.02 13.11 -11.74
CA GLU A 3 -12.90 12.50 -10.72
C GLU A 3 -14.37 12.36 -11.19
N THR A 4 -14.88 13.33 -11.96
CA THR A 4 -16.30 13.37 -12.35
C THR A 4 -16.61 12.53 -13.58
N HIS A 5 -15.63 12.26 -14.45
CA HIS A 5 -15.82 11.47 -15.66
C HIS A 5 -15.21 10.06 -15.57
N GLN A 6 -14.37 9.78 -14.58
CA GLN A 6 -13.90 8.43 -14.30
C GLN A 6 -14.99 7.63 -13.56
N ARG A 7 -15.44 6.52 -14.15
CA ARG A 7 -16.47 5.66 -13.55
C ARG A 7 -15.94 4.79 -12.41
N ASP A 8 -14.66 4.40 -12.49
CA ASP A 8 -14.03 3.58 -11.47
C ASP A 8 -12.53 3.92 -11.38
N HIS A 9 -12.17 4.77 -10.41
CA HIS A 9 -10.80 5.23 -10.27
C HIS A 9 -9.89 4.16 -9.64
N LEU A 10 -10.41 3.31 -8.74
CA LEU A 10 -9.62 2.25 -8.11
C LEU A 10 -9.23 1.18 -9.14
N LYS A 11 -10.18 0.74 -9.98
CA LYS A 11 -9.87 -0.14 -11.11
C LYS A 11 -8.97 0.52 -12.15
N ALA A 12 -9.03 1.85 -12.31
CA ALA A 12 -8.11 2.57 -13.21
C ALA A 12 -6.66 2.52 -12.70
N TYR A 13 -6.42 2.67 -11.40
CA TYR A 13 -5.10 2.49 -10.80
C TYR A 13 -4.58 1.05 -10.99
N GLY A 14 -5.44 0.06 -10.75
CA GLY A 14 -5.11 -1.34 -11.00
C GLY A 14 -4.78 -1.67 -12.46
N LEU A 15 -5.56 -1.12 -13.40
CA LEU A 15 -5.27 -1.23 -14.83
C LEU A 15 -3.89 -0.65 -15.17
N LEU A 16 -3.56 0.52 -14.63
CA LEU A 16 -2.25 1.14 -14.83
C LEU A 16 -1.11 0.32 -14.24
N TYR A 17 -1.28 -0.19 -13.02
CA TYR A 17 -0.30 -1.06 -12.36
C TYR A 17 0.04 -2.25 -13.28
N ASN A 18 -0.99 -2.94 -13.76
CA ASN A 18 -0.83 -4.07 -14.68
C ASN A 18 -0.22 -3.64 -16.03
N ALA A 19 -0.56 -2.46 -16.54
CA ALA A 19 0.02 -1.96 -17.79
C ALA A 19 1.54 -1.68 -17.65
N ILE A 20 1.98 -1.11 -16.54
CA ILE A 20 3.41 -0.91 -16.27
C ILE A 20 4.14 -2.26 -16.21
N GLU A 21 3.55 -3.26 -15.52
CA GLU A 21 4.12 -4.60 -15.42
C GLU A 21 4.19 -5.31 -16.79
N GLU A 22 3.18 -5.14 -17.63
CA GLU A 22 3.14 -5.66 -19.00
C GLU A 22 4.08 -4.90 -19.96
N GLY A 23 4.72 -3.81 -19.52
CA GLY A 23 5.74 -3.06 -20.26
C GLY A 23 5.22 -1.94 -21.16
N TYR A 24 3.96 -1.50 -20.97
CA TYR A 24 3.42 -0.34 -21.68
C TYR A 24 4.10 0.96 -21.24
N ASP A 25 4.17 1.92 -22.16
CA ASP A 25 4.75 3.24 -21.94
C ASP A 25 3.77 4.15 -21.18
N CYS A 26 3.81 4.02 -19.85
CA CYS A 26 2.89 4.66 -18.91
C CYS A 26 3.44 5.95 -18.31
N HIS A 27 2.60 6.97 -18.21
CA HIS A 27 2.93 8.27 -17.64
C HIS A 27 1.85 8.77 -16.69
N TRP A 28 2.28 9.35 -15.57
CA TRP A 28 1.41 10.12 -14.67
C TRP A 28 1.41 11.59 -15.05
N LEU A 29 0.22 12.17 -15.23
CA LEU A 29 0.02 13.58 -15.58
C LEU A 29 -0.33 14.37 -14.32
N LEU A 30 0.69 14.93 -13.67
CA LEU A 30 0.57 15.64 -12.40
C LEU A 30 -0.33 16.87 -12.54
N ASN A 31 -1.27 17.03 -11.60
CA ASN A 31 -2.25 18.11 -11.55
C ASN A 31 -3.08 18.30 -12.84
N PHE A 32 -3.06 17.34 -13.75
CA PHE A 32 -3.88 17.35 -14.95
C PHE A 32 -5.06 16.42 -14.75
N ARG A 33 -6.27 17.00 -14.69
CA ARG A 33 -7.53 16.25 -14.51
C ARG A 33 -7.48 15.30 -13.31
N GLY A 34 -7.09 15.83 -12.15
CA GLY A 34 -7.02 15.04 -10.91
C GLY A 34 -5.84 14.04 -10.84
N GLY A 35 -4.83 14.17 -11.69
CA GLY A 35 -3.69 13.25 -11.72
C GLY A 35 -3.91 12.07 -12.65
N SER A 36 -4.42 12.32 -13.85
CA SER A 36 -4.73 11.27 -14.84
C SER A 36 -3.48 10.59 -15.42
N PHE A 37 -3.67 9.46 -16.10
CA PHE A 37 -2.60 8.70 -16.74
C PHE A 37 -2.67 8.77 -18.26
N ALA A 38 -1.50 8.71 -18.90
CA ALA A 38 -1.35 8.52 -20.34
C ALA A 38 -0.59 7.23 -20.60
N ILE A 39 -0.99 6.50 -21.64
CA ILE A 39 -0.33 5.27 -22.09
C ILE A 39 -0.11 5.42 -23.59
N LEU A 40 1.15 5.54 -24.03
CA LEU A 40 1.48 6.00 -25.38
C LEU A 40 1.35 4.93 -26.46
N ASP A 41 1.44 3.66 -26.07
CA ASP A 41 1.43 2.46 -26.89
C ASP A 41 0.25 1.53 -26.55
N ALA A 42 -0.82 2.09 -25.98
CA ALA A 42 -2.04 1.36 -25.66
C ALA A 42 -2.62 0.63 -26.88
N ASP A 43 -2.86 -0.67 -26.75
CA ASP A 43 -3.40 -1.53 -27.80
C ASP A 43 -4.86 -1.95 -27.54
N SER A 44 -5.41 -2.79 -28.43
CA SER A 44 -6.77 -3.29 -28.29
C SER A 44 -6.98 -4.16 -27.05
N LYS A 45 -5.94 -4.88 -26.59
CA LYS A 45 -5.98 -5.70 -25.38
C LYS A 45 -6.19 -4.82 -24.16
N LEU A 46 -5.41 -3.76 -24.02
CA LEU A 46 -5.51 -2.83 -22.89
C LEU A 46 -6.85 -2.09 -22.88
N ILE A 47 -7.33 -1.66 -24.05
CA ILE A 47 -8.66 -1.04 -24.19
C ILE A 47 -9.77 -2.01 -23.76
N GLN A 48 -9.68 -3.28 -24.17
CA GLN A 48 -10.65 -4.30 -23.74
C GLN A 48 -10.61 -4.53 -22.23
N GLN A 49 -9.42 -4.58 -21.62
CA GLN A 49 -9.28 -4.68 -20.16
C GLN A 49 -9.91 -3.47 -19.44
N ALA A 50 -9.70 -2.25 -19.94
CA ALA A 50 -10.32 -1.05 -19.39
C ALA A 50 -11.86 -1.14 -19.42
N LEU A 51 -12.43 -1.55 -20.55
CA LEU A 51 -13.87 -1.73 -20.70
C LEU A 51 -14.45 -2.80 -19.77
N LEU A 52 -13.79 -3.95 -19.66
CA LEU A 52 -14.21 -5.05 -18.77
C LEU A 52 -14.19 -4.63 -17.29
N ARG A 53 -13.26 -3.76 -16.92
CA ARG A 53 -13.12 -3.20 -15.57
C ARG A 53 -13.98 -1.95 -15.31
N GLY A 54 -14.77 -1.51 -16.30
CA GLY A 54 -15.61 -0.31 -16.18
C GLY A 54 -14.85 1.02 -16.16
N VAL A 55 -13.56 1.01 -16.55
CA VAL A 55 -12.68 2.19 -16.53
C VAL A 55 -12.96 3.07 -17.75
N SER A 56 -13.25 4.35 -17.50
CA SER A 56 -13.37 5.38 -18.54
C SER A 56 -12.00 5.73 -19.12
N TYR A 57 -11.91 5.87 -20.45
CA TYR A 57 -10.71 6.31 -21.15
C TYR A 57 -11.04 7.27 -22.32
N GLU A 58 -10.03 8.01 -22.78
CA GLU A 58 -10.06 8.79 -24.02
C GLU A 58 -8.97 8.26 -24.96
N SER A 59 -9.29 8.06 -26.25
CA SER A 59 -8.29 7.71 -27.25
C SER A 59 -7.82 8.97 -27.97
N ARG A 60 -6.49 9.13 -28.09
CA ARG A 60 -5.81 10.20 -28.82
C ARG A 60 -4.65 9.58 -29.60
N THR A 61 -4.22 10.23 -30.67
CA THR A 61 -3.02 9.76 -31.38
C THR A 61 -1.79 9.95 -30.49
N THR A 62 -0.75 9.12 -30.68
CA THR A 62 0.51 9.26 -29.94
C THR A 62 1.09 10.67 -30.07
N VAL A 63 0.98 11.28 -31.26
CA VAL A 63 1.41 12.68 -31.50
C VAL A 63 0.66 13.67 -30.60
N GLN A 64 -0.66 13.49 -30.43
CA GLN A 64 -1.45 14.36 -29.55
C GLN A 64 -1.12 14.17 -28.07
N LEU A 65 -0.81 12.94 -27.64
CA LEU A 65 -0.40 12.66 -26.26
C LEU A 65 0.98 13.22 -25.95
N VAL A 66 1.95 13.04 -26.85
CA VAL A 66 3.30 13.60 -26.71
C VAL A 66 3.24 15.13 -26.65
N GLN A 67 2.44 15.77 -27.50
CA GLN A 67 2.24 17.22 -27.45
C GLN A 67 1.62 17.65 -26.12
N LEU A 68 0.57 16.97 -25.65
CA LEU A 68 -0.06 17.24 -24.36
C LEU A 68 0.97 17.14 -23.22
N MET A 69 1.78 16.08 -23.20
CA MET A 69 2.80 15.89 -22.17
C MET A 69 3.88 16.98 -22.20
N ALA A 70 4.29 17.43 -23.39
CA ALA A 70 5.22 18.56 -23.54
C ALA A 70 4.61 19.87 -23.02
N ASP A 71 3.33 20.12 -23.29
CA ASP A 71 2.62 21.31 -22.79
C ASP A 71 2.51 21.28 -21.25
N LEU A 72 2.24 20.09 -20.68
CA LEU A 72 2.17 19.90 -19.22
C LEU A 72 3.52 20.03 -18.52
N ALA A 73 4.64 19.78 -19.21
CA ALA A 73 5.99 19.95 -18.64
C ALA A 73 6.46 21.42 -18.66
N SER A 74 5.66 22.35 -19.18
CA SER A 74 6.02 23.76 -19.27
C SER A 74 6.20 24.39 -17.88
N PRO A 75 7.32 25.11 -17.62
CA PRO A 75 7.55 25.79 -16.34
C PRO A 75 6.51 26.87 -15.98
N ALA A 76 5.68 27.28 -16.94
CA ALA A 76 4.63 28.28 -16.74
C ALA A 76 3.36 27.71 -16.09
N GLN A 77 3.24 26.38 -15.93
CA GLN A 77 2.07 25.73 -15.36
C GLN A 77 2.45 24.92 -14.11
N ASN A 78 1.49 24.76 -13.18
CA ASN A 78 1.65 23.87 -12.02
C ASN A 78 1.25 22.42 -12.38
N THR A 79 1.73 21.94 -13.50
CA THR A 79 1.51 20.60 -14.04
C THR A 79 2.87 19.98 -14.38
N ASN A 80 2.91 18.66 -14.55
CA ASN A 80 4.10 17.97 -15.05
C ASN A 80 3.73 16.57 -15.58
N THR A 81 4.67 15.88 -16.20
CA THR A 81 4.55 14.46 -16.53
C THR A 81 5.69 13.66 -15.90
N VAL A 82 5.36 12.48 -15.38
CA VAL A 82 6.33 11.54 -14.79
C VAL A 82 6.17 10.19 -15.49
N ALA A 83 7.25 9.69 -16.09
CA ALA A 83 7.28 8.35 -16.65
C ALA A 83 7.26 7.30 -15.53
N LEU A 84 6.43 6.27 -15.67
CA LEU A 84 6.24 5.21 -14.69
C LEU A 84 6.96 3.94 -15.18
N GLN A 85 8.13 3.66 -14.61
CA GLN A 85 9.03 2.63 -15.14
C GLN A 85 8.85 1.24 -14.52
N ARG A 86 8.44 1.17 -13.25
CA ARG A 86 8.32 -0.10 -12.51
C ARG A 86 7.20 -0.01 -11.49
N ILE A 87 6.56 -1.15 -11.26
CA ILE A 87 5.64 -1.35 -10.15
C ILE A 87 6.39 -1.75 -8.87
N PRO A 88 5.89 -1.35 -7.69
CA PRO A 88 6.41 -1.83 -6.40
C PRO A 88 5.83 -3.20 -6.05
N LYS A 89 6.62 -4.10 -5.45
CA LYS A 89 6.06 -5.22 -4.69
C LYS A 89 5.52 -4.72 -3.36
N ILE A 90 4.27 -5.06 -3.06
CA ILE A 90 3.53 -4.53 -1.91
C ILE A 90 3.39 -5.60 -0.83
N ALA A 91 3.78 -5.24 0.38
CA ALA A 91 3.47 -5.96 1.61
C ALA A 91 2.40 -5.22 2.42
N VAL A 92 1.48 -5.98 3.01
CA VAL A 92 0.52 -5.47 3.99
C VAL A 92 0.81 -6.14 5.33
N TYR A 93 1.08 -5.35 6.35
CA TYR A 93 1.33 -5.86 7.69
C TYR A 93 0.00 -6.25 8.34
N SER A 94 -0.26 -7.55 8.44
CA SER A 94 -1.54 -8.07 8.93
C SER A 94 -1.37 -9.45 9.56
N PRO A 95 -1.96 -9.70 10.75
CA PRO A 95 -1.84 -10.99 11.41
C PRO A 95 -2.68 -12.08 10.71
N ASP A 96 -2.23 -13.32 10.84
CA ASP A 96 -3.00 -14.47 10.38
C ASP A 96 -4.40 -14.52 11.00
N GLY A 97 -5.40 -14.79 10.16
CA GLY A 97 -6.80 -14.90 10.57
C GLY A 97 -7.55 -13.58 10.71
N ALA A 98 -6.91 -12.44 10.38
CA ALA A 98 -7.62 -11.17 10.19
C ALA A 98 -8.77 -11.34 9.19
N GLN A 99 -9.95 -10.79 9.49
CA GLN A 99 -11.06 -10.90 8.55
C GLN A 99 -10.87 -9.92 7.39
N PRO A 100 -11.27 -10.27 6.15
CA PRO A 100 -11.04 -9.41 4.99
C PRO A 100 -11.62 -7.99 5.11
N TRP A 101 -12.69 -7.80 5.90
CA TRP A 101 -13.30 -6.47 6.10
C TRP A 101 -12.65 -5.65 7.22
N ASP A 102 -11.73 -6.23 7.98
CA ASP A 102 -11.02 -5.55 9.07
C ASP A 102 -9.87 -4.69 8.55
N ASP A 103 -9.47 -4.86 7.28
CA ASP A 103 -8.40 -4.10 6.63
C ASP A 103 -8.85 -3.46 5.32
N ALA A 104 -9.06 -2.14 5.36
CA ALA A 104 -9.44 -1.38 4.18
C ALA A 104 -8.35 -1.39 3.10
N VAL A 105 -7.08 -1.61 3.44
CA VAL A 105 -5.98 -1.67 2.47
C VAL A 105 -6.12 -2.90 1.60
N THR A 106 -6.25 -4.08 2.20
CA THR A 106 -6.36 -5.34 1.45
C THR A 106 -7.62 -5.32 0.59
N MET A 107 -8.76 -4.86 1.13
CA MET A 107 -10.00 -4.72 0.35
C MET A 107 -9.83 -3.85 -0.88
N VAL A 108 -9.13 -2.71 -0.76
CA VAL A 108 -8.93 -1.78 -1.87
C VAL A 108 -7.94 -2.35 -2.89
N LEU A 109 -6.86 -3.00 -2.45
CA LEU A 109 -5.90 -3.64 -3.35
C LEU A 109 -6.52 -4.80 -4.11
N GLU A 110 -7.30 -5.65 -3.43
CA GLU A 110 -8.09 -6.72 -4.05
C GLU A 110 -9.10 -6.14 -5.03
N TYR A 111 -9.86 -5.12 -4.64
CA TYR A 111 -10.80 -4.46 -5.53
C TYR A 111 -10.10 -3.84 -6.74
N ALA A 112 -8.90 -3.31 -6.60
CA ALA A 112 -8.12 -2.76 -7.71
C ALA A 112 -7.44 -3.85 -8.57
N ASP A 113 -7.49 -5.14 -8.22
CA ASP A 113 -6.69 -6.20 -8.86
C ASP A 113 -5.16 -5.92 -8.78
N ILE A 114 -4.68 -5.39 -7.64
CA ILE A 114 -3.25 -5.16 -7.38
C ILE A 114 -2.72 -6.28 -6.46
N PRO A 115 -1.68 -7.03 -6.86
CA PRO A 115 -1.13 -8.10 -6.04
C PRO A 115 -0.40 -7.55 -4.81
N PHE A 116 -0.58 -8.21 -3.67
CA PHE A 116 0.15 -7.93 -2.43
C PHE A 116 0.40 -9.23 -1.66
N THR A 117 1.24 -9.16 -0.63
CA THR A 117 1.44 -10.26 0.32
C THR A 117 1.18 -9.75 1.73
N THR A 118 0.43 -10.52 2.51
CA THR A 118 0.32 -10.28 3.95
C THR A 118 1.55 -10.82 4.65
N ILE A 119 2.19 -9.99 5.47
CA ILE A 119 3.33 -10.36 6.31
C ILE A 119 3.07 -9.89 7.72
N TYR A 120 3.67 -10.52 8.73
CA TYR A 120 3.52 -10.09 10.12
C TYR A 120 4.86 -10.12 10.85
N ASP A 121 4.82 -10.15 12.18
CA ASP A 121 5.97 -10.08 13.07
C ASP A 121 7.14 -11.00 12.66
N THR A 122 6.84 -12.24 12.28
CA THR A 122 7.86 -13.24 11.94
C THR A 122 8.61 -12.85 10.67
N GLU A 123 7.88 -12.54 9.60
CA GLU A 123 8.44 -12.16 8.29
C GLU A 123 9.15 -10.80 8.32
N ILE A 124 8.75 -9.90 9.22
CA ILE A 124 9.53 -8.69 9.47
C ILE A 124 10.88 -9.05 10.11
N LEU A 125 10.88 -9.92 11.11
CA LEU A 125 12.08 -10.23 11.91
C LEU A 125 13.04 -11.20 11.22
N ASP A 126 12.58 -12.05 10.32
CA ASP A 126 13.42 -12.98 9.56
C ASP A 126 14.08 -12.36 8.31
N GLY A 127 13.69 -11.12 7.98
CA GLY A 127 14.24 -10.35 6.87
C GLY A 127 13.44 -10.43 5.57
N SER A 128 12.33 -11.18 5.53
CA SER A 128 11.47 -11.30 4.35
C SER A 128 10.90 -9.96 3.87
N LEU A 129 10.79 -8.96 4.75
CA LEU A 129 10.43 -7.58 4.38
C LEU A 129 11.33 -7.01 3.25
N GLY A 130 12.59 -7.44 3.15
CA GLY A 130 13.54 -6.97 2.14
C GLY A 130 13.15 -7.30 0.69
N ASP A 131 12.24 -8.24 0.47
CA ASP A 131 11.75 -8.60 -0.87
C ASP A 131 10.72 -7.61 -1.43
N TYR A 132 10.23 -6.70 -0.60
CA TYR A 132 9.18 -5.74 -0.91
C TYR A 132 9.73 -4.33 -1.08
N GLN A 133 8.96 -3.46 -1.73
CA GLN A 133 9.30 -2.03 -1.86
C GLN A 133 8.40 -1.19 -0.98
N TRP A 134 7.15 -1.59 -0.82
CA TRP A 134 6.13 -0.86 -0.06
C TRP A 134 5.60 -1.71 1.08
N LEU A 135 5.43 -1.10 2.25
CA LEU A 135 4.81 -1.71 3.43
C LEU A 135 3.63 -0.85 3.88
N HIS A 136 2.44 -1.46 3.96
CA HIS A 136 1.26 -0.84 4.56
C HIS A 136 1.08 -1.32 6.00
N LEU A 137 0.83 -0.38 6.92
CA LEU A 137 0.46 -0.66 8.31
C LEU A 137 -0.93 -0.11 8.59
N HIS A 138 -1.81 -0.97 9.10
CA HIS A 138 -3.18 -0.60 9.46
C HIS A 138 -3.52 -1.09 10.87
N HIS A 139 -3.91 -0.16 11.75
CA HIS A 139 -4.42 -0.45 13.11
C HIS A 139 -3.51 -1.22 14.09
N GLU A 140 -2.22 -1.38 13.81
CA GLU A 140 -1.30 -2.09 14.69
C GLU A 140 -0.94 -1.30 15.98
N ASP A 141 -0.59 -2.03 17.04
CA ASP A 141 -0.07 -1.51 18.32
C ASP A 141 1.38 -1.97 18.53
N PHE A 142 2.34 -1.15 18.08
CA PHE A 142 3.77 -1.43 18.29
C PHE A 142 4.23 -1.20 19.75
N THR A 143 3.38 -0.66 20.63
CA THR A 143 3.78 -0.43 22.03
C THR A 143 3.85 -1.75 22.83
N GLY A 144 3.05 -2.75 22.44
CA GLY A 144 2.91 -4.01 23.17
C GLY A 144 2.36 -3.84 24.59
N GLN A 145 1.61 -2.75 24.86
CA GLN A 145 1.10 -2.42 26.20
C GLN A 145 -0.35 -2.89 26.44
N TYR A 146 -1.02 -3.42 25.41
CA TYR A 146 -2.39 -3.93 25.47
C TYR A 146 -3.45 -2.88 25.92
N GLY A 147 -3.12 -1.59 25.82
CA GLY A 147 -3.87 -0.51 26.48
C GLY A 147 -5.26 -0.25 25.90
N LYS A 148 -5.43 -0.43 24.58
CA LYS A 148 -6.64 -0.06 23.83
C LYS A 148 -7.94 -0.63 24.42
N PHE A 149 -7.91 -1.87 24.92
CA PHE A 149 -9.09 -2.57 25.42
C PHE A 149 -9.02 -2.93 26.90
N TYR A 150 -7.90 -2.64 27.57
CA TYR A 150 -7.67 -3.08 28.95
C TYR A 150 -8.75 -2.57 29.92
N GLY A 151 -9.06 -1.26 29.88
CA GLY A 151 -9.98 -0.63 30.84
C GLY A 151 -11.38 -1.24 30.84
N SER A 152 -11.91 -1.59 29.66
CA SER A 152 -13.28 -2.11 29.50
C SER A 152 -13.35 -3.63 29.44
N TYR A 153 -12.26 -4.32 29.07
CA TYR A 153 -12.30 -5.74 28.69
C TYR A 153 -11.23 -6.62 29.33
N ARG A 154 -10.47 -6.13 30.33
CA ARG A 154 -9.41 -6.92 31.00
C ARG A 154 -9.84 -8.32 31.47
N ASP A 155 -11.11 -8.48 31.85
CA ASP A 155 -11.67 -9.72 32.40
C ASP A 155 -12.41 -10.54 31.32
N ALA A 156 -12.49 -10.04 30.08
CA ALA A 156 -13.14 -10.74 28.98
C ALA A 156 -12.25 -11.88 28.44
N ALA A 157 -12.84 -13.06 28.25
CA ALA A 157 -12.09 -14.25 27.81
C ALA A 157 -11.33 -14.04 26.50
N TRP A 158 -11.93 -13.34 25.52
CA TRP A 158 -11.28 -13.04 24.25
C TRP A 158 -10.02 -12.20 24.44
N TYR A 159 -10.02 -11.22 25.37
CA TYR A 159 -8.90 -10.34 25.62
C TYR A 159 -7.77 -11.07 26.34
N ILE A 160 -8.11 -11.91 27.34
CA ILE A 160 -7.15 -12.76 28.05
C ILE A 160 -6.46 -13.73 27.07
N ASN A 161 -7.23 -14.36 26.20
CA ASN A 161 -6.69 -15.30 25.20
C ASN A 161 -5.82 -14.59 24.18
N GLN A 162 -6.23 -13.41 23.70
CA GLN A 162 -5.44 -12.61 22.76
C GLN A 162 -4.11 -12.18 23.39
N LYS A 163 -4.13 -11.67 24.63
CA LYS A 163 -2.90 -11.33 25.36
C LYS A 163 -1.97 -12.54 25.51
N ALA A 164 -2.51 -13.69 25.91
CA ALA A 164 -1.73 -14.92 26.05
C ALA A 164 -1.10 -15.38 24.72
N SER A 165 -1.84 -15.24 23.61
CA SER A 165 -1.35 -15.51 22.26
C SER A 165 -0.14 -14.63 21.90
N PHE A 166 -0.25 -13.31 22.11
CA PHE A 166 0.86 -12.39 21.84
C PHE A 166 2.09 -12.69 22.71
N GLU A 167 1.90 -13.01 24.00
CA GLU A 167 3.01 -13.41 24.87
C GLU A 167 3.65 -14.75 24.46
N ALA A 168 2.86 -15.69 23.92
CA ALA A 168 3.38 -16.94 23.37
C ALA A 168 4.21 -16.70 22.11
N ALA A 169 3.67 -15.94 21.15
CA ALA A 169 4.36 -15.59 19.90
C ALA A 169 5.67 -14.83 20.16
N ALA A 170 5.68 -13.87 21.07
CA ALA A 170 6.91 -13.16 21.44
C ALA A 170 7.97 -14.10 22.01
N ARG A 171 7.58 -15.07 22.85
CA ARG A 171 8.51 -16.08 23.40
C ARG A 171 9.03 -17.03 22.33
N GLU A 172 8.20 -17.44 21.39
CA GLU A 172 8.60 -18.27 20.25
C GLU A 172 9.64 -17.57 19.38
N MET A 173 9.49 -16.25 19.19
CA MET A 173 10.46 -15.39 18.52
C MET A 173 11.67 -15.00 19.39
N GLY A 174 11.80 -15.54 20.61
CA GLY A 174 12.96 -15.33 21.48
C GLY A 174 12.93 -14.06 22.36
N TYR A 175 11.78 -13.39 22.49
CA TYR A 175 11.62 -12.19 23.30
C TYR A 175 10.93 -12.47 24.64
N ALA A 176 11.39 -11.82 25.71
CA ALA A 176 10.81 -11.99 27.04
C ALA A 176 9.49 -11.20 27.23
N LYS A 177 9.25 -10.16 26.41
CA LYS A 177 8.06 -9.31 26.46
C LYS A 177 7.60 -8.95 25.06
N VAL A 178 6.29 -8.78 24.88
CA VAL A 178 5.70 -8.32 23.60
C VAL A 178 6.20 -6.94 23.22
N SER A 179 6.36 -6.01 24.16
CA SER A 179 6.93 -4.69 23.86
C SER A 179 8.37 -4.73 23.35
N GLN A 180 9.18 -5.73 23.77
CA GLN A 180 10.53 -5.91 23.22
C GLN A 180 10.48 -6.45 21.79
N GLN A 181 9.59 -7.42 21.55
CA GLN A 181 9.36 -7.98 20.22
C GLN A 181 8.84 -6.90 19.25
N LYS A 182 7.79 -6.16 19.60
CA LYS A 182 7.26 -5.07 18.77
C LYS A 182 8.27 -3.94 18.58
N GLY A 183 9.08 -3.62 19.59
CA GLY A 183 10.19 -2.68 19.43
C GLY A 183 11.27 -3.15 18.45
N ALA A 184 11.53 -4.45 18.36
CA ALA A 184 12.42 -5.01 17.34
C ALA A 184 11.79 -4.92 15.93
N VAL A 185 10.51 -5.25 15.80
CA VAL A 185 9.76 -5.11 14.54
C VAL A 185 9.78 -3.66 14.05
N ALA A 186 9.47 -2.70 14.92
CA ALA A 186 9.49 -1.28 14.58
C ALA A 186 10.88 -0.83 14.09
N LYS A 187 11.97 -1.28 14.76
CA LYS A 187 13.35 -0.99 14.33
C LYS A 187 13.68 -1.60 12.96
N THR A 188 13.22 -2.82 12.69
CA THR A 188 13.42 -3.44 11.38
C THR A 188 12.66 -2.68 10.28
N ILE A 189 11.43 -2.26 10.55
CA ILE A 189 10.66 -1.41 9.63
C ILE A 189 11.36 -0.06 9.41
N SER A 190 11.92 0.56 10.46
CA SER A 190 12.72 1.79 10.33
C SER A 190 13.92 1.57 9.43
N THR A 191 14.63 0.45 9.60
CA THR A 191 15.77 0.10 8.75
C THR A 191 15.35 -0.12 7.30
N PHE A 192 14.17 -0.70 7.06
CA PHE A 192 13.61 -0.84 5.72
C PHE A 192 13.36 0.53 5.07
N VAL A 193 12.80 1.49 5.80
CA VAL A 193 12.60 2.86 5.32
C VAL A 193 13.93 3.56 5.03
N ASP A 194 14.92 3.44 5.93
CA ASP A 194 16.26 4.01 5.75
C ASP A 194 16.97 3.45 4.50
N ASN A 195 16.65 2.20 4.12
CA ASN A 195 17.17 1.56 2.92
C ASN A 195 16.35 1.84 1.65
N GLY A 196 15.41 2.80 1.69
CA GLY A 196 14.63 3.25 0.54
C GLY A 196 13.27 2.57 0.37
N GLY A 197 12.84 1.78 1.35
CA GLY A 197 11.48 1.25 1.42
C GLY A 197 10.45 2.36 1.69
N PHE A 198 9.24 2.19 1.17
CA PHE A 198 8.13 3.11 1.41
C PHE A 198 7.19 2.55 2.48
N LEU A 199 6.94 3.36 3.51
CA LEU A 199 6.03 3.02 4.60
C LEU A 199 4.74 3.84 4.52
N PHE A 200 3.61 3.15 4.49
CA PHE A 200 2.28 3.74 4.54
C PHE A 200 1.61 3.33 5.85
N ALA A 201 1.80 4.14 6.89
CA ALA A 201 1.20 3.91 8.20
C ALA A 201 -0.10 4.72 8.35
N MET A 202 -1.18 4.06 8.79
CA MET A 202 -2.49 4.67 8.96
C MET A 202 -3.09 4.44 10.34
N CYS A 203 -3.96 5.36 10.74
CA CYS A 203 -4.68 5.33 12.01
C CYS A 203 -3.72 5.23 13.21
N SER A 204 -3.88 4.23 14.07
CA SER A 204 -3.05 4.06 15.27
C SER A 204 -1.64 3.56 14.98
N ALA A 205 -1.37 3.03 13.79
CA ALA A 205 -0.07 2.49 13.45
C ALA A 205 1.00 3.58 13.42
N THR A 206 0.66 4.79 12.99
CA THR A 206 1.60 5.93 12.92
C THR A 206 2.11 6.29 14.31
N ASP A 207 1.21 6.55 15.26
CA ASP A 207 1.58 6.95 16.62
C ASP A 207 2.26 5.80 17.39
N SER A 208 1.73 4.58 17.30
CA SER A 208 2.28 3.45 18.06
C SER A 208 3.68 3.06 17.57
N TYR A 209 3.94 3.18 16.26
CA TYR A 209 5.24 2.98 15.64
C TYR A 209 6.27 3.98 16.16
N ASP A 210 5.95 5.28 16.14
CA ASP A 210 6.84 6.33 16.64
C ASP A 210 7.13 6.16 18.15
N ILE A 211 6.12 5.79 18.94
CA ILE A 211 6.28 5.49 20.37
C ILE A 211 7.22 4.30 20.59
N ALA A 212 7.16 3.27 19.75
CA ALA A 212 8.00 2.09 19.88
C ALA A 212 9.48 2.34 19.51
N LEU A 213 9.75 3.40 18.71
CA LEU A 213 11.10 3.81 18.32
C LEU A 213 11.77 4.77 19.32
N ALA A 214 10.99 5.44 20.17
CA ALA A 214 11.48 6.38 21.19
C ALA A 214 12.20 5.70 22.37
#